data_AF-A0A2E3PEJ5-F1
#
_entry.id   AF-A0A2E3PEJ5-F1
#
_cell.length_a   1.000
_cell.length_b   1.000
_cell.length_c   1.000
_cell.angle_alpha   90.00
_cell.angle_beta   90.00
_cell.angle_gamma   90.00
#
_symmetry.space_group_name_H-M   'P 1'
#
loop_
_entity.id
_entity.type
_entity.pdbx_description
1 polymer ?
#
loop_
_entity_poly.entity_id
_entity_poly.type
_entity_poly.pdbx_seq_one_letter_code
_entity_poly.pdbx_strand_id
1 'polypeptide(L)'
;MLLEHTISQLDIGQVPADQAEKMGQLGFIQWLGALPGHSPYPANARRALAMARPFSATSPAIAAFCRLLTQSLDMPPRPMALQMPPRGRKGGARARRLSL
;
A
#
# COMPACT_ATOMS: atom_id res chain seq x y z
N MET A 1 0.86 -12.44 9.61
CA MET A 1 0.38 -13.07 8.37
C MET A 1 -0.32 -12.11 7.40
N LEU A 2 -1.03 -11.04 7.81
CA LEU A 2 -1.54 -10.08 6.81
C LEU A 2 -0.45 -9.18 6.20
N LEU A 3 0.55 -8.75 6.99
CA LEU A 3 1.66 -7.94 6.47
C LEU A 3 2.42 -8.63 5.32
N GLU A 4 2.67 -9.93 5.44
CA GLU A 4 3.30 -10.73 4.38
C GLU A 4 2.43 -10.77 3.13
N HIS A 5 1.12 -10.97 3.31
CA HIS A 5 0.16 -10.91 2.20
C HIS A 5 0.13 -9.55 1.51
N THR A 6 0.13 -8.45 2.27
CA THR A 6 0.20 -7.09 1.74
C THR A 6 1.50 -6.89 0.94
N ILE A 7 2.64 -7.35 1.45
CA ILE A 7 3.92 -7.27 0.73
C ILE A 7 3.83 -8.07 -0.58
N SER A 8 3.35 -9.31 -0.55
CA SER A 8 3.20 -10.13 -1.75
C SER A 8 2.23 -9.52 -2.78
N GLN A 9 1.17 -8.85 -2.34
CA GLN A 9 0.23 -8.16 -3.25
C GLN A 9 0.81 -6.90 -3.90
N LEU A 10 1.75 -6.25 -3.23
CA LEU A 10 2.44 -5.06 -3.74
C LEU A 10 3.66 -5.43 -4.60
N ASP A 11 4.20 -6.64 -4.45
CA ASP A 11 5.36 -7.12 -5.21
C ASP A 11 4.98 -7.64 -6.61
N ILE A 12 4.32 -6.80 -7.40
CA ILE A 12 3.90 -7.13 -8.78
C ILE A 12 4.88 -6.62 -9.86
N GLY A 13 6.09 -6.22 -9.46
CA GLY A 13 7.10 -5.67 -10.34
C GLY A 13 6.85 -4.21 -10.77
N GLN A 14 7.32 -3.86 -11.97
CA GLN A 14 7.29 -2.48 -12.46
C GLN A 14 5.88 -2.07 -12.90
N VAL A 15 5.40 -0.96 -12.33
CA VAL A 15 4.13 -0.32 -12.69
C VAL A 15 4.34 1.19 -12.80
N PRO A 16 3.48 1.91 -13.54
CA PRO A 16 3.53 3.37 -13.61
C PRO A 16 3.46 4.00 -12.21
N ALA A 17 4.15 5.13 -12.01
CA ALA A 17 4.28 5.78 -10.70
C ALA A 17 2.92 6.04 -10.03
N ASP A 18 1.95 6.65 -10.74
CA ASP A 18 0.61 6.91 -10.23
C ASP A 18 -0.13 5.64 -9.77
N GLN A 19 0.13 4.52 -10.46
CA GLN A 19 -0.47 3.23 -10.12
C GLN A 19 0.21 2.64 -8.88
N ALA A 20 1.54 2.72 -8.79
CA ALA A 20 2.28 2.32 -7.61
C ALA A 20 1.85 3.10 -6.36
N GLU A 21 1.63 4.41 -6.49
CA GLU A 21 1.15 5.23 -5.37
C GLU A 21 -0.22 4.78 -4.87
N LYS A 22 -1.19 4.59 -5.79
CA LYS A 22 -2.53 4.09 -5.45
C LYS A 22 -2.47 2.72 -4.77
N MET A 23 -1.61 1.84 -5.26
CA MET A 23 -1.41 0.51 -4.68
C MET A 23 -0.80 0.58 -3.30
N GLY A 24 0.26 1.37 -3.12
CA GLY A 24 0.89 1.60 -1.81
C GLY A 24 -0.08 2.18 -0.79
N GLN A 25 -0.92 3.14 -1.19
CA GLN A 25 -1.99 3.71 -0.35
C GLN A 25 -3.03 2.67 0.05
N LEU A 26 -3.49 1.85 -0.90
CA LEU A 26 -4.45 0.79 -0.63
C LEU A 26 -3.86 -0.27 0.32
N GLY A 27 -2.62 -0.69 0.08
CA GLY A 27 -1.90 -1.62 0.94
C GLY A 27 -1.73 -1.07 2.36
N PHE A 28 -1.43 0.22 2.50
CA PHE A 28 -1.36 0.90 3.79
C PHE A 28 -2.69 0.88 4.54
N ILE A 29 -3.80 1.22 3.87
CA ILE A 29 -5.13 1.21 4.48
C ILE A 29 -5.55 -0.20 4.90
N GLN A 30 -5.32 -1.20 4.04
CA GLN A 30 -5.65 -2.60 4.33
C GLN A 30 -4.84 -3.14 5.52
N TRP A 31 -3.53 -2.88 5.52
CA TRP A 31 -2.65 -3.27 6.62
C TRP A 31 -3.06 -2.59 7.93
N LEU A 32 -3.33 -1.29 7.90
CA LEU A 32 -3.75 -0.51 9.06
C LEU A 32 -5.08 -1.02 9.64
N GLY A 33 -6.06 -1.27 8.78
CA GLY A 33 -7.39 -1.75 9.17
C GLY A 33 -7.40 -3.17 9.77
N ALA A 34 -6.30 -3.90 9.64
CA ALA A 34 -6.17 -5.25 10.17
C ALA A 34 -5.25 -5.36 11.39
N LEU A 35 -4.71 -4.23 11.87
CA LEU A 35 -3.95 -4.25 13.12
C LEU A 35 -4.88 -4.58 14.30
N PRO A 36 -4.41 -5.36 15.29
CA PRO A 36 -5.15 -5.54 16.53
C PRO A 36 -5.33 -4.20 17.23
N GLY A 37 -6.55 -3.90 17.69
CA GLY A 37 -6.90 -2.59 18.27
C GLY A 37 -6.09 -2.19 19.52
N HIS A 38 -5.50 -3.16 20.22
CA HIS A 38 -4.65 -2.93 21.40
C HIS A 38 -3.15 -2.95 21.10
N SER A 39 -2.75 -3.04 19.83
CA SER A 39 -1.34 -3.16 19.45
C SER A 39 -0.69 -1.78 19.29
N PRO A 40 0.57 -1.60 19.76
CA PRO A 40 1.24 -0.31 19.66
C PRO A 40 1.55 0.04 18.21
N TYR A 41 0.87 1.06 17.68
CA TYR A 41 0.99 1.46 16.28
C TYR A 41 2.45 1.71 15.83
N PRO A 42 3.29 2.49 16.56
CA PRO A 42 4.65 2.75 16.11
C PRO A 42 5.51 1.49 15.98
N ALA A 43 5.33 0.51 16.86
CA ALA A 43 6.05 -0.75 16.80
C ALA A 43 5.62 -1.58 15.58
N ASN A 44 4.31 -1.63 15.30
CA ASN A 44 3.79 -2.30 14.11
C ASN A 44 4.28 -1.63 12.81
N ALA A 45 4.26 -0.30 12.74
CA ALA A 45 4.72 0.45 11.57
C ALA A 45 6.22 0.23 11.31
N ARG A 46 7.05 0.26 12.35
CA ARG A 46 8.49 -0.04 12.23
C ARG A 46 8.74 -1.47 11.77
N ARG A 47 7.99 -2.45 12.29
CA ARG A 47 8.06 -3.84 11.85
C ARG A 47 7.65 -3.99 10.39
N ALA A 48 6.56 -3.35 9.98
CA ALA A 48 6.09 -3.35 8.60
C ALA A 48 7.14 -2.74 7.66
N LEU A 49 7.74 -1.63 8.05
CA LEU A 49 8.81 -0.98 7.29
C LEU A 49 10.03 -1.89 7.15
N ALA A 50 10.48 -2.51 8.24
CA ALA A 50 11.62 -3.41 8.21
C ALA A 50 11.40 -4.62 7.30
N MET A 51 10.19 -5.19 7.29
CA MET A 51 9.84 -6.33 6.43
C MET A 51 9.68 -5.94 4.96
N ALA A 52 9.15 -4.76 4.66
CA ALA A 52 8.88 -4.32 3.29
C ALA A 52 10.11 -3.72 2.58
N ARG A 53 11.04 -3.12 3.33
CA ARG A 53 12.20 -2.39 2.79
C ARG A 53 13.06 -3.18 1.79
N PRO A 54 13.35 -4.49 1.98
CA PRO A 54 14.15 -5.26 1.02
C PRO A 54 13.57 -5.29 -0.40
N PHE A 55 12.25 -5.22 -0.52
CA PHE A 55 11.54 -5.30 -1.82
C PHE A 55 11.31 -3.93 -2.46
N SER A 56 11.55 -2.84 -1.73
CA SER A 56 11.28 -1.48 -2.22
C SER A 56 12.16 -1.05 -3.41
N ALA A 57 13.31 -1.68 -3.61
CA ALA A 57 14.20 -1.39 -4.72
C ALA A 57 13.64 -1.89 -6.07
N THR A 58 12.84 -2.97 -6.05
CA THR A 58 12.36 -3.66 -7.25
C THR A 58 10.87 -3.47 -7.48
N SER A 59 10.11 -3.12 -6.44
CA SER A 59 8.67 -2.80 -6.52
C SER A 59 8.39 -1.33 -6.15
N PRO A 60 8.01 -0.49 -7.13
CA PRO A 60 7.61 0.88 -6.89
C PRO A 60 6.39 1.01 -5.96
N ALA A 61 5.48 0.02 -5.97
CA ALA A 61 4.32 0.00 -5.07
C ALA A 61 4.72 -0.25 -3.61
N ILE A 62 5.71 -1.12 -3.38
CA ILE A 62 6.30 -1.32 -2.05
C ILE A 62 7.04 -0.08 -1.60
N ALA A 63 7.79 0.59 -2.49
CA ALA A 63 8.43 1.86 -2.16
C ALA A 63 7.41 2.92 -1.70
N ALA A 64 6.26 3.03 -2.38
CA ALA A 64 5.17 3.92 -1.98
C ALA A 64 4.59 3.54 -0.60
N PHE A 65 4.37 2.26 -0.32
CA PHE A 65 3.93 1.78 1.00
C PHE A 65 4.93 2.11 2.12
N CYS A 66 6.24 1.88 1.89
CA CYS A 66 7.30 2.23 2.84
C CYS A 66 7.35 3.74 3.13
N ARG A 67 7.11 4.58 2.11
CA ARG A 67 7.03 6.04 2.29
C ARG A 67 5.87 6.42 3.20
N LEU A 68 4.69 5.81 3.04
CA LEU A 68 3.54 6.08 3.91
C LEU A 68 3.79 5.64 5.36
N LEU A 69 4.42 4.48 5.57
CA LEU A 69 4.84 4.03 6.91
C LEU A 69 5.84 4.97 7.57
N THR A 70 6.73 5.57 6.79
CA THR A 70 7.69 6.55 7.31
C THR A 70 6.99 7.84 7.68
N GLN A 71 6.15 8.37 6.78
CA GLN A 71 5.38 9.60 7.00
C GLN A 71 4.42 9.48 8.19
N SER A 72 3.84 8.30 8.43
CA SER A 72 2.94 8.09 9.55
C SER A 72 3.65 8.02 10.92
N LEU A 73 4.98 7.86 10.91
CA LEU A 73 5.82 7.87 12.10
C LEU A 73 6.41 9.26 12.39
N ASP A 74 6.30 10.22 11.46
CA ASP A 74 6.81 11.58 11.63
C ASP A 74 6.05 12.32 12.74
N MET A 75 6.82 13.09 13.52
CA MET A 75 6.29 13.98 14.56
C MET A 75 6.68 15.44 14.25
N PRO A 76 5.76 16.41 14.39
CA PRO A 76 4.36 16.25 14.78
C PRO A 76 3.53 15.53 13.71
N PRO A 77 2.39 14.90 14.07
CA PRO A 77 1.53 14.21 13.10
C PRO A 77 1.10 15.17 11.99
N ARG A 78 1.36 14.79 10.74
CA ARG A 78 0.95 15.58 9.57
C ARG A 78 -0.21 14.90 8.86
N PRO A 79 -1.17 15.68 8.31
CA PRO A 79 -2.19 15.13 7.44
C PRO A 79 -1.56 14.36 6.28
N MET A 80 -1.96 13.10 6.12
CA MET A 80 -1.52 12.27 5.00
C MET A 80 -2.56 12.36 3.89
N ALA A 81 -2.12 12.70 2.68
CA ALA A 81 -2.98 12.76 1.50
C ALA A 81 -3.29 11.34 0.97
N LEU A 82 -4.03 10.55 1.76
CA LEU A 82 -4.54 9.26 1.33
C LEU A 82 -5.69 9.48 0.36
N GLN A 83 -5.53 9.03 -0.88
CA GLN A 83 -6.58 9.09 -1.89
C GLN A 83 -7.18 7.69 -2.05
N MET A 84 -8.49 7.57 -1.84
CA MET A 84 -9.17 6.35 -2.26
C MET A 84 -9.12 6.23 -3.78
N PRO A 85 -8.71 5.08 -4.34
CA PRO A 85 -8.79 4.87 -5.77
C PRO A 85 -10.23 5.13 -6.24
N PRO A 86 -10.42 5.83 -7.37
CA PRO A 86 -11.75 6.06 -7.90
C PRO A 86 -12.46 4.72 -8.15
N ARG A 87 -13.77 4.66 -7.87
CA ARG A 87 -14.58 3.46 -8.09
C ARG A 87 -14.59 3.11 -9.58
N GLY A 88 -13.73 2.19 -9.99
CA GLY A 88 -13.68 1.66 -11.36
C GLY A 88 -14.33 0.29 -11.44
N ARG A 89 -15.47 0.17 -12.13
CA ARG A 89 -16.03 -1.16 -12.48
C ARG A 89 -15.16 -1.81 -13.55
N LYS A 90 -14.18 -2.63 -13.15
CA LYS A 90 -13.52 -3.58 -14.07
C LYS A 90 -14.43 -4.80 -14.23
N GLY A 91 -15.01 -4.99 -15.41
CA GLY A 91 -15.73 -6.23 -15.73
C GLY A 91 -17.13 -6.12 -16.33
N GLY A 92 -17.60 -4.92 -16.68
CA GLY A 92 -18.83 -4.80 -17.48
C GLY A 92 -18.65 -5.41 -18.87
N ALA A 93 -19.73 -5.89 -19.49
CA ALA A 93 -19.70 -6.44 -20.86
C ALA A 93 -19.01 -5.50 -21.86
N ARG A 94 -19.12 -4.18 -21.66
CA ARG A 94 -18.42 -3.15 -22.45
C ARG A 94 -16.89 -3.15 -22.26
N ALA A 95 -16.39 -3.37 -21.04
CA ALA A 95 -14.95 -3.43 -20.78
C ALA A 95 -14.32 -4.71 -21.37
N ARG A 96 -15.06 -5.83 -21.39
CA ARG A 96 -14.62 -7.09 -22.01
C ARG A 96 -14.51 -7.01 -23.53
N ARG A 97 -15.34 -6.19 -24.19
CA ARG A 97 -15.33 -5.97 -25.64
C ARG A 97 -14.16 -5.11 -26.13
N LEU A 98 -13.53 -4.35 -25.25
CA LEU A 98 -12.39 -3.48 -25.57
C LEU A 98 -11.03 -4.17 -25.35
N SER A 99 -11.04 -5.40 -24.83
CA SER A 99 -9.86 -6.23 -24.55
C SER A 99 -9.74 -7.44 -25.50
N LEU A 100 -10.51 -7.44 -26.60
CA LEU A 100 -10.35 -8.30 -27.77
C LEU A 100 -9.83 -7.43 -28.92
#